data_AF-A0A930FBL1-F1
#
_entry.id   AF-A0A930FBL1-F1
#
_cell.length_a   1.000
_cell.length_b   1.000
_cell.length_c   1.000
_cell.angle_alpha   90.00
_cell.angle_beta   90.00
_cell.angle_gamma   90.00
#
_symmetry.space_group_name_H-M   'P 1'
#
loop_
_entity.id
_entity.type
_entity.pdbx_description
1 polymer ?
#
loop_
_entity_poly.entity_id
_entity_poly.type
_entity_poly.pdbx_seq_one_letter_code
_entity_poly.pdbx_strand_id
1 'polypeptide(L)' 'RMACGMGACYACVLKVPDSETVSQRVCEDGPVFRTGTVVL' A
#
# COMPACT_ATOMS: atom_id res chain seq x y z
N ARG A 1 8.70 0.02 3.14
CA ARG A 1 9.92 0.69 2.60
C ARG A 1 9.73 0.90 1.10
N MET A 2 10.18 2.00 0.49
CA MET A 2 10.00 2.26 -0.94
C MET A 2 11.29 2.00 -1.74
N ALA A 3 11.15 1.58 -3.01
CA ALA A 3 12.27 1.42 -3.94
C ALA A 3 12.17 2.39 -5.13
N CYS A 4 11.18 2.19 -6.00
CA CYS A 4 10.97 2.98 -7.23
C CYS A 4 10.17 4.27 -7.04
N GLY A 5 9.37 4.39 -5.98
CA GLY A 5 8.55 5.60 -5.71
C GLY A 5 7.41 5.87 -6.68
N MET A 6 7.18 5.02 -7.69
CA MET A 6 6.22 5.24 -8.78
C MET A 6 5.34 4.01 -9.07
N GLY A 7 5.24 3.07 -8.12
CA GLY A 7 4.36 1.90 -8.23
C GLY A 7 4.89 0.71 -9.05
N ALA A 8 6.00 0.85 -9.78
CA ALA A 8 6.53 -0.20 -10.67
C ALA A 8 7.13 -1.42 -9.95
N CYS A 9 7.69 -1.20 -8.75
CA CYS A 9 8.51 -2.16 -8.02
C CYS A 9 7.76 -2.90 -6.91
N TYR A 10 6.51 -2.52 -6.62
CA TYR A 10 5.65 -3.11 -5.57
C TYR A 10 6.24 -3.15 -4.14
N ALA A 11 7.42 -2.58 -3.90
CA ALA A 11 8.05 -2.53 -2.58
C ALA A 11 7.22 -1.72 -1.56
N CYS A 12 6.41 -0.78 -2.03
CA CYS A 12 5.59 0.12 -1.23
C CYS A 12 4.18 -0.44 -0.94
N VAL A 13 3.96 -1.77 -0.97
CA VAL A 13 2.64 -2.40 -0.83
C VAL A 13 2.23 -2.59 0.64
N LEU A 14 0.96 -2.33 0.94
CA LEU A 14 0.28 -2.67 2.21
C LEU A 14 -0.89 -3.60 1.95
N LYS A 15 -1.11 -4.52 2.89
CA LYS A 15 -2.27 -5.42 2.89
C LYS A 15 -3.47 -4.74 3.52
N VAL A 16 -4.63 -4.95 2.89
CA VAL A 16 -5.93 -4.57 3.45
C VAL A 16 -6.44 -5.74 4.30
N PRO A 17 -6.80 -5.53 5.58
CA PRO A 17 -7.16 -6.63 6.48
C PRO A 17 -8.42 -7.40 6.03
N ASP A 18 -9.38 -6.72 5.40
CA ASP A 18 -10.61 -7.31 4.87
C ASP A 18 -10.54 -7.73 3.39
N SER A 19 -9.33 -7.76 2.80
CA SER A 19 -9.18 -8.18 1.40
C SER A 19 -7.86 -8.90 1.15
N GLU A 20 -7.97 -10.16 0.72
CA GLU A 20 -6.82 -10.97 0.33
C GLU A 20 -6.24 -10.58 -1.03
N THR A 21 -7.06 -9.99 -1.90
CA THR A 21 -6.70 -9.64 -3.27
C THR A 21 -6.42 -8.15 -3.44
N VAL A 22 -6.97 -7.29 -2.58
CA VAL A 22 -6.74 -5.85 -2.66
C VAL A 22 -5.53 -5.48 -1.83
N SER A 23 -4.52 -4.95 -2.52
CA SER A 23 -3.30 -4.43 -1.92
C SER A 23 -3.16 -2.96 -2.30
N GLN A 24 -2.90 -2.10 -1.31
CA GLN A 24 -2.70 -0.67 -1.55
C GLN A 24 -1.22 -0.33 -1.65
N ARG A 25 -0.87 0.66 -2.46
CA ARG A 25 0.50 1.09 -2.73
C ARG A 25 0.70 2.51 -2.24
N VAL A 26 1.58 2.71 -1.26
CA VAL A 26 1.87 4.04 -0.70
C VAL A 26 2.27 5.07 -1.75
N CYS A 27 2.97 4.61 -2.78
CA CYS A 27 3.51 5.46 -3.83
C CYS A 27 2.47 5.85 -4.91
N GLU A 28 1.29 5.23 -4.93
CA GLU A 28 0.19 5.52 -5.88
C GLU A 28 -1.08 6.00 -5.16
N ASP A 29 -1.50 5.28 -4.12
CA ASP A 29 -2.65 5.62 -3.26
C ASP A 29 -2.33 6.75 -2.26
N GLY A 30 -1.04 7.06 -2.11
CA GLY A 30 -0.53 8.10 -1.24
C GLY A 30 -0.17 7.58 0.16
N PRO A 31 0.55 8.40 0.95
CA PRO A 31 1.01 8.04 2.29
C PRO A 31 -0.08 8.11 3.37
N VAL A 32 -1.26 8.65 3.05
CA VAL A 32 -2.34 8.87 4.02
C VAL A 32 -3.46 7.88 3.74
N PHE A 33 -3.65 6.94 4.67
CA PHE A 33 -4.72 5.95 4.62
C PHE A 33 -5.74 6.19 5.72
N ARG A 34 -6.97 5.72 5.51
CA ARG A 34 -7.97 5.67 6.58
C ARG A 34 -7.50 4.69 7.66
N THR A 35 -7.71 5.07 8.91
CA THR A 35 -7.38 4.23 10.07
C THR A 35 -8.12 2.90 9.97
N GLY A 36 -7.38 1.79 10.10
CA GLY A 36 -7.93 0.43 9.99
C GLY A 36 -7.99 -0.15 8.57
N THR A 37 -7.67 0.63 7.53
CA THR A 37 -7.70 0.13 6.13
C THR A 37 -6.41 -0.57 5.70
N VAL A 38 -5.32 -0.38 6.44
CA VAL A 38 -4.01 -0.98 6.13
C VAL A 38 -3.37 -1.56 7.38
N VAL A 39 -2.71 -2.72 7.23
CA VAL A 39 -1.85 -3.32 8.25
C VAL A 39 -0.40 -3.15 7.82
N LEU A 40 0.44 -2.60 8.71
CA LEU A 40 1.87 -2.33 8.49
C LEU A 40 2.73 -3.58 8.73
#